data_AF-J3CGY1-F1
#
_entry.id   AF-J3CGY1-F1
#
_cell.length_a   1.000
_cell.length_b   1.000
_cell.length_c   1.000
_cell.angle_alpha   90.00
_cell.angle_beta   90.00
_cell.angle_gamma   90.00
#
_symmetry.space_group_name_H-M   'P 1'
#
loop_
_entity.id
_entity.type
_entity.pdbx_description
1 polymer ?
#
loop_
_entity_poly.entity_id
_entity_poly.type
_entity_poly.pdbx_seq_one_letter_code
_entity_poly.pdbx_strand_id
1 'polypeptide(L)'
;TTGTDVLEKEFSGHASQVKTYFTLNGQHTVQIEGEDTATGISFTQIKMIRESEGKDIITDYSVKYDDKYVRQNGKWLIKERTGHFIIIEARSVNS
;
A
#
# COMPACT_ATOMS: atom_id res chain seq x y z
N THR A 1 -7.91 20.98 -1.35
CA THR A 1 -7.66 19.65 -0.78
C THR A 1 -6.46 19.09 -1.49
N THR A 2 -5.36 18.84 -0.79
CA THR A 2 -4.18 18.25 -1.42
C THR A 2 -4.43 16.77 -1.72
N GLY A 3 -3.66 16.16 -2.61
CA GLY A 3 -3.73 14.71 -2.84
C GLY A 3 -3.46 13.89 -1.57
N THR A 4 -2.62 14.43 -0.67
CA THR A 4 -2.30 13.83 0.63
C THR A 4 -3.51 13.78 1.55
N ASP A 5 -4.30 14.86 1.64
CA ASP A 5 -5.49 14.89 2.52
C ASP A 5 -6.55 13.87 2.07
N VAL A 6 -6.69 13.67 0.75
CA VAL A 6 -7.61 12.67 0.19
C VAL A 6 -7.12 11.27 0.51
N LEU A 7 -5.83 10.99 0.32
CA LEU A 7 -5.22 9.70 0.67
C LEU A 7 -5.38 9.39 2.16
N GLU A 8 -5.14 10.37 3.03
CA GLU A 8 -5.31 10.22 4.48
C GLU A 8 -6.76 9.90 4.84
N LYS A 9 -7.72 10.62 4.26
CA LYS A 9 -9.14 10.40 4.51
C LYS A 9 -9.61 9.02 4.06
N GLU A 10 -9.30 8.64 2.83
CA GLU A 10 -9.68 7.33 2.27
C GLU A 10 -9.01 6.20 3.06
N PHE A 11 -7.71 6.33 3.34
CA PHE A 11 -6.97 5.34 4.12
C PHE A 11 -7.53 5.22 5.54
N SER A 12 -7.80 6.33 6.22
CA SER A 12 -8.35 6.32 7.59
C SER A 12 -9.74 5.69 7.64
N GLY A 13 -10.59 5.99 6.64
CA GLY A 13 -11.90 5.36 6.50
C GLY A 13 -11.80 3.84 6.35
N HIS A 14 -10.94 3.37 5.45
CA HIS A 14 -10.72 1.94 5.25
C HIS A 14 -10.05 1.27 6.45
N ALA A 15 -9.04 1.90 7.06
CA ALA A 15 -8.29 1.37 8.20
C ALA A 15 -9.17 1.23 9.44
N SER A 16 -10.14 2.12 9.65
CA SER A 16 -11.07 2.06 10.79
C SER A 16 -11.91 0.76 10.82
N GLN A 17 -12.07 0.10 9.67
CA GLN A 17 -12.85 -1.13 9.51
C GLN A 17 -11.99 -2.40 9.58
N VAL A 18 -10.67 -2.26 9.78
CA VAL A 18 -9.72 -3.35 9.81
C VAL A 18 -9.46 -3.78 11.23
N LYS A 19 -9.71 -5.06 11.54
CA LYS A 19 -9.32 -5.67 12.82
C LYS A 19 -7.81 -5.88 12.89
N THR A 20 -7.25 -6.42 11.81
CA THR A 20 -5.82 -6.78 11.74
C THR A 20 -5.27 -6.49 10.36
N TYR A 21 -4.09 -5.89 10.32
CA TYR A 21 -3.36 -5.60 9.09
C TYR A 21 -1.97 -6.21 9.17
N PHE A 22 -1.54 -6.89 8.11
CA PHE A 22 -0.19 -7.38 7.96
C PHE A 22 0.32 -7.02 6.57
N THR A 23 1.53 -6.50 6.49
CA THR A 23 2.16 -6.15 5.21
C THR A 23 3.56 -6.71 5.18
N LEU A 24 3.86 -7.40 4.09
CA LEU A 24 5.20 -7.86 3.76
C LEU A 24 5.62 -7.18 2.45
N ASN A 25 6.69 -6.40 2.51
CA ASN A 25 7.32 -5.89 1.30
C ASN A 25 8.35 -6.92 0.82
N GLY A 26 8.18 -7.35 -0.41
CA GLY A 26 9.10 -8.23 -1.12
C GLY A 26 10.18 -7.44 -1.83
N GLN A 27 10.47 -7.82 -3.07
CA GLN A 27 11.49 -7.14 -3.88
C GLN A 27 11.13 -5.67 -4.11
N HIS A 28 12.10 -4.80 -3.84
CA HIS A 28 12.05 -3.37 -4.13
C HIS A 28 13.30 -2.96 -4.90
N THR A 29 13.09 -2.46 -6.11
CA THR A 29 14.16 -1.95 -6.98
C THR A 29 13.98 -0.45 -7.12
N VAL A 30 15.06 0.31 -6.94
CA VAL A 30 15.07 1.78 -7.08
C VAL A 30 16.13 2.17 -8.10
N GLN A 31 15.76 3.05 -9.02
CA GLN A 31 16.65 3.69 -9.98
C GLN A 31 16.73 5.18 -9.66
N ILE A 32 17.92 5.65 -9.28
CA ILE A 32 18.16 7.09 -9.08
C ILE A 32 18.31 7.74 -10.46
N GLU A 33 17.57 8.84 -10.66
CA GLU A 33 17.51 9.61 -11.88
C GLU A 33 17.95 11.05 -11.56
N GLY A 34 19.24 11.34 -11.68
CA GLY A 34 19.80 12.64 -11.30
C GLY A 34 19.98 12.81 -9.78
N GLU A 35 20.07 14.07 -9.31
CA GLU A 35 20.41 14.37 -7.91
C GLU A 35 19.21 14.21 -6.95
N ASP A 36 18.01 14.56 -7.42
CA ASP A 36 16.82 14.71 -6.57
C ASP A 36 15.59 13.91 -7.04
N THR A 37 15.72 13.05 -8.05
CA THR A 37 14.61 12.20 -8.51
C THR A 37 15.02 10.73 -8.59
N ALA A 38 14.05 9.84 -8.41
CA ALA A 38 14.23 8.41 -8.57
C ALA A 38 12.91 7.74 -8.94
N THR A 39 12.96 6.59 -9.58
CA THR A 39 11.82 5.70 -9.80
C THR A 39 12.01 4.41 -9.02
N GLY A 40 10.92 3.72 -8.70
CA GLY A 40 11.03 2.41 -8.06
C GLY A 40 9.86 1.49 -8.35
N ILE A 41 10.15 0.19 -8.28
CA ILE A 41 9.16 -0.87 -8.38
C ILE A 41 9.23 -1.68 -7.10
N SER A 42 8.11 -1.81 -6.40
CA SER A 42 7.99 -2.59 -5.17
C SER A 42 6.87 -3.62 -5.28
N PHE A 43 7.12 -4.84 -4.82
CA PHE A 43 6.10 -5.88 -4.69
C PHE A 43 5.73 -6.05 -3.22
N THR A 44 4.44 -6.00 -2.92
CA THR A 44 3.93 -6.05 -1.55
C THR A 44 2.83 -7.10 -1.44
N GLN A 45 2.87 -7.89 -0.38
CA GLN A 45 1.75 -8.70 0.06
C GLN A 45 1.06 -8.04 1.25
N ILE A 46 -0.26 -7.91 1.18
CA ILE A 46 -1.09 -7.31 2.22
C ILE A 46 -2.11 -8.36 2.65
N LYS A 47 -2.20 -8.61 3.95
CA LYS A 47 -3.29 -9.38 4.55
C LYS A 47 -4.11 -8.47 5.42
N MET A 48 -5.42 -8.47 5.21
CA MET A 48 -6.32 -7.61 5.94
C MET A 48 -7.51 -8.41 6.47
N ILE A 49 -7.73 -8.37 7.78
CA ILE A 49 -8.88 -9.01 8.41
C ILE A 49 -9.92 -7.95 8.74
N ARG A 50 -11.15 -8.17 8.27
CA ARG A 50 -12.34 -7.37 8.58
C ARG A 50 -13.46 -8.28 9.08
N GLU A 51 -14.36 -7.72 9.88
CA GLU A 51 -15.61 -8.41 10.20
C GLU A 51 -16.65 -8.18 9.10
N SER A 52 -17.35 -9.23 8.71
CA SER A 52 -18.52 -9.17 7.86
C SER A 52 -19.52 -10.24 8.31
N GLU A 53 -20.76 -9.84 8.61
CA GLU A 53 -21.83 -10.75 9.04
C GLU A 53 -21.44 -11.65 10.24
N GLY A 54 -20.72 -11.09 11.21
CA GLY A 54 -20.27 -11.81 12.41
C GLY A 54 -19.15 -12.82 12.16
N LYS A 55 -18.53 -12.81 10.97
CA LYS A 55 -17.36 -13.63 10.62
C LYS A 55 -16.17 -12.76 10.26
N ASP A 56 -14.99 -13.24 10.60
CA ASP A 56 -13.75 -12.60 10.16
C ASP A 56 -13.39 -13.08 8.75
N ILE A 57 -13.24 -12.11 7.84
CA ILE A 57 -12.85 -12.32 6.45
C ILE A 57 -11.44 -11.76 6.28
N ILE A 58 -10.52 -12.60 5.81
CA ILE A 58 -9.19 -12.18 5.40
C ILE A 58 -9.21 -11.90 3.90
N THR A 59 -8.71 -10.72 3.51
CA THR A 59 -8.40 -10.38 2.14
C THR A 59 -6.88 -10.33 1.96
N ASP A 60 -6.38 -11.15 1.04
CA ASP A 60 -4.98 -11.20 0.62
C ASP A 60 -4.82 -10.43 -0.69
N TYR A 61 -3.94 -9.43 -0.69
CA TYR A 61 -3.58 -8.64 -1.87
C TYR A 61 -2.13 -8.90 -2.23
N SER A 62 -1.87 -9.18 -3.51
CA SER A 62 -0.52 -9.07 -4.10
C SER A 62 -0.49 -7.84 -4.99
N VAL A 63 0.34 -6.87 -4.61
CA VAL A 63 0.36 -5.53 -5.22
C VAL A 63 1.74 -5.25 -5.78
N LYS A 64 1.80 -4.66 -6.98
CA LYS A 64 3.00 -4.01 -7.49
C LYS A 64 2.80 -2.50 -7.42
N TYR A 65 3.72 -1.79 -6.79
CA TYR A 65 3.77 -0.33 -6.81
C TYR A 65 4.82 0.14 -7.80
N ASP A 66 4.42 1.06 -8.68
CA ASP A 66 5.34 1.89 -9.45
C ASP A 66 5.39 3.27 -8.77
N ASP A 67 6.54 3.61 -8.20
CA ASP A 67 6.76 4.81 -7.41
C ASP A 67 7.63 5.82 -8.15
N LYS A 68 7.32 7.10 -7.98
CA LYS A 68 8.22 8.22 -8.28
C LYS A 68 8.61 8.89 -6.98
N TYR A 69 9.90 9.10 -6.78
CA TYR A 69 10.45 9.74 -5.60
C TYR A 69 11.02 11.12 -5.94
N VAL A 70 10.97 12.00 -4.95
CA VAL A 70 11.65 13.29 -4.98
C VAL A 70 12.45 13.47 -3.69
N ARG A 71 13.66 14.01 -3.80
CA ARG A 71 14.46 14.41 -2.65
C ARG A 71 14.16 15.86 -2.33
N GLN A 72 13.67 16.13 -1.12
CA GLN A 72 13.38 17.48 -0.64
C GLN A 72 13.93 17.64 0.77
N ASN A 73 14.64 18.72 1.02
CA ASN A 73 15.26 19.01 2.32
C ASN A 73 16.09 17.81 2.85
N GLY A 74 16.83 17.16 1.95
CA GLY A 74 17.67 15.99 2.26
C GLY A 74 16.93 14.66 2.45
N LYS A 75 15.61 14.61 2.35
CA LYS A 75 14.79 13.39 2.53
C LYS A 75 14.16 12.93 1.22
N TRP A 76 14.17 11.63 0.97
CA TRP A 76 13.42 11.03 -0.12
C TRP A 76 11.95 10.87 0.29
N LEU A 77 11.05 11.35 -0.57
CA LEU A 77 9.60 11.28 -0.40
C LEU A 77 8.98 10.60 -1.61
N ILE A 78 7.89 9.86 -1.39
CA ILE A 78 7.05 9.36 -2.48
C ILE A 78 6.29 10.56 -3.04
N LYS A 79 6.61 10.95 -4.27
CA LYS A 79 5.92 12.00 -5.01
C LYS A 79 4.63 11.48 -5.64
N GLU A 80 4.69 10.26 -6.17
CA GLU A 80 3.58 9.58 -6.84
C GLU A 80 3.72 8.08 -6.64
N ARG A 81 2.59 7.38 -6.45
CA ARG A 81 2.52 5.92 -6.37
C ARG A 81 1.34 5.42 -7.20
N THR A 82 1.63 4.53 -8.14
CA THR A 82 0.59 3.78 -8.87
C THR A 82 0.57 2.35 -8.34
N GLY A 83 -0.54 1.96 -7.72
CA GLY A 83 -0.75 0.61 -7.21
C GLY A 83 -1.47 -0.28 -8.21
N HIS A 84 -0.84 -1.39 -8.57
CA HIS A 84 -1.40 -2.44 -9.42
C HIS A 84 -1.75 -3.65 -8.56
N PHE A 85 -3.03 -3.87 -8.33
CA PHE A 85 -3.52 -5.02 -7.56
C PHE A 85 -3.62 -6.24 -8.49
N ILE A 86 -2.67 -7.16 -8.36
CA ILE A 86 -2.49 -8.30 -9.29
C ILE A 86 -3.37 -9.47 -8.86
N ILE A 87 -3.33 -9.81 -7.56
CA ILE A 87 -4.12 -10.88 -6.98
C ILE A 87 -4.90 -10.29 -5.82
N ILE A 88 -6.20 -10.57 -5.78
CA ILE A 88 -7.11 -10.21 -4.69
C ILE A 88 -7.93 -11.46 -4.36
N GLU A 89 -7.70 -12.02 -3.18
CA GLU A 89 -8.43 -13.19 -2.70
C GLU A 89 -9.06 -12.89 -1.35
N ALA A 90 -10.32 -13.28 -1.18
CA ALA A 90 -11.03 -13.16 0.08
C ALA A 90 -11.50 -14.54 0.55
N ARG A 91 -11.31 -14.84 1.83
CA ARG A 91 -11.82 -16.07 2.45
C ARG A 91 -12.18 -15.82 3.91
N SER A 92 -13.07 -16.64 4.44
CA SER A 92 -13.30 -16.69 5.88
C SER A 92 -12.05 -17.19 6.60
N VAL A 93 -11.74 -16.57 7.73
CA VAL A 93 -10.74 -17.09 8.66
C VAL A 93 -11.42 -18.16 9.51
N ASN A 94 -10.95 -19.40 9.42
CA ASN A 94 -11.36 -20.43 10.36
C ASN A 94 -10.50 -20.26 11.61
N SER A 95 -11.11 -19.70 12.65
CA SER A 95 -10.55 -19.67 14.02
C SER A 95 -10.81 -20.99 14.73
#